data_AF-A0A7J2VTD4-F1
#
_entry.id   AF-A0A7J2VTD4-F1
#
_cell.length_a   1.000
_cell.length_b   1.000
_cell.length_c   1.000
_cell.angle_alpha   90.00
_cell.angle_beta   90.00
_cell.angle_gamma   90.00
#
_symmetry.space_group_name_H-M   'P 1'
#
loop_
_entity.id
_entity.type
_entity.pdbx_description
1 polymer ?
#
loop_
_entity_poly.entity_id
_entity_poly.type
_entity_poly.pdbx_seq_one_letter_code
_entity_poly.pdbx_strand_id
1 'polypeptide(L)'
;MKRSVKMATKMFVLAIFFSLLIIAFLLLTQNLKTLFSIQEEYQFNQTIKEFSPVLEFKIENESLKKAEETLISYKSVSCPENYPISCRGICYQKCEIGYLECYENKTGKCIYYQPNVSYLYDKLVKAFVNYECEDKIDAESLKSFTISLLPNYGASAFPYLIYNFKIYKWIKENIRYLPGSYSEAMLPNETIKLKAGKCDDQAILFASMSASIGSVVRIRYVEGCQHAWSEVFFPTKNVEEIINELSFYSNEKEVQYFEAEDGIWIPFDTTYKVGRIVDDCLNVLNTSTVKYYCKNPCKKEYPFYYNGSCYSRCPGGTGIGNKNYLCLKCTSEYPFTYNNKCVNACPNGTGLASDNRTCLECPPGYQTYNNICVTCPEGFYIGKDGKCYKKF
;
A
#
# COMPACT_ATOMS: atom_id res chain seq x y z
N MET A 1 83.58 19.90 -21.17
CA MET A 1 82.57 20.44 -20.21
C MET A 1 81.42 21.25 -20.81
N LYS A 2 81.49 21.83 -22.03
CA LYS A 2 80.39 22.66 -22.61
C LYS A 2 79.20 21.89 -23.24
N ARG A 3 79.28 20.57 -23.43
CA ARG A 3 78.22 19.77 -24.11
C ARG A 3 77.15 19.21 -23.17
N SER A 4 77.43 19.11 -21.86
CA SER A 4 76.52 18.52 -20.86
C SER A 4 75.45 19.51 -20.38
N VAL A 5 75.78 20.81 -20.29
CA VAL A 5 74.83 21.86 -19.83
C VAL A 5 73.67 22.05 -20.81
N LYS A 6 73.91 21.89 -22.12
CA LYS A 6 72.90 22.10 -23.17
C LYS A 6 71.79 21.03 -23.20
N MET A 7 72.05 19.86 -22.62
CA MET A 7 71.08 18.75 -22.59
C MET A 7 70.14 18.87 -21.38
N ALA A 8 70.65 19.33 -20.24
CA ALA A 8 69.86 19.58 -19.04
C ALA A 8 68.81 20.69 -19.26
N THR A 9 69.15 21.74 -20.01
CA THR A 9 68.19 22.83 -20.31
C THR A 9 67.02 22.35 -21.17
N LYS A 10 67.26 21.44 -22.12
CA LYS A 10 66.18 20.88 -22.97
C LYS A 10 65.22 19.99 -22.19
N MET A 11 65.73 19.16 -21.28
CA MET A 11 64.92 18.32 -20.40
C MET A 11 64.02 19.16 -19.48
N PHE A 12 64.56 20.27 -18.95
CA PHE A 12 63.80 21.15 -18.05
C PHE A 12 62.68 21.90 -18.76
N VAL A 13 62.93 22.39 -19.98
CA VAL A 13 61.89 23.05 -20.80
C VAL A 13 60.78 22.07 -21.19
N LEU A 14 61.12 20.82 -21.49
CA LEU A 14 60.13 19.79 -21.83
C LEU A 14 59.24 19.43 -20.63
N ALA A 15 59.81 19.35 -19.43
CA ALA A 15 59.06 19.08 -18.20
C ALA A 15 58.06 20.19 -17.86
N ILE A 16 58.46 21.46 -18.02
CA ILE A 16 57.57 22.61 -17.81
C ILE A 16 56.41 22.58 -18.82
N PHE A 17 56.69 22.24 -20.07
CA PHE A 17 55.67 22.16 -21.11
C PHE A 17 54.62 21.09 -20.82
N PHE A 18 55.05 19.90 -20.35
CA PHE A 18 54.13 18.83 -19.95
C PHE A 18 53.28 19.21 -18.74
N SER A 19 53.85 19.85 -17.71
CA SER A 19 53.07 20.32 -16.55
C SER A 19 52.02 21.35 -16.95
N LEU A 20 52.34 22.30 -17.83
CA LEU A 20 51.37 23.29 -18.32
C LEU A 20 50.26 22.63 -19.14
N LEU A 21 50.57 21.60 -19.93
CA LEU A 21 49.58 20.86 -20.72
C LEU A 21 48.59 20.10 -19.82
N ILE A 22 49.08 19.50 -18.73
CA ILE A 22 48.25 18.79 -17.74
C ILE A 22 47.33 19.78 -17.00
N ILE A 23 47.84 20.95 -16.61
CA ILE A 23 47.04 21.99 -15.95
C ILE A 23 45.95 22.52 -16.90
N ALA A 24 46.28 22.76 -18.18
CA ALA A 24 45.32 23.17 -19.19
C ALA A 24 44.23 22.11 -19.42
N PHE A 25 44.62 20.82 -19.45
CA PHE A 25 43.66 19.71 -19.58
C PHE A 25 42.73 19.62 -18.37
N LEU A 26 43.25 19.75 -17.14
CA LEU A 26 42.45 19.74 -15.92
C LEU A 26 41.46 20.93 -15.89
N LEU A 27 41.88 22.12 -16.30
CA LEU A 27 41.01 23.29 -16.41
C LEU A 27 39.92 23.11 -17.48
N LEU A 28 40.22 22.46 -18.60
CA LEU A 28 39.21 22.12 -19.60
C LEU A 28 38.17 21.13 -19.03
N THR A 29 38.61 20.10 -18.31
CA THR A 29 37.69 19.08 -17.75
C THR A 29 36.77 19.63 -16.65
N GLN A 30 37.21 20.65 -15.91
CA GLN A 30 36.37 21.30 -14.89
C GLN A 30 35.26 22.15 -15.53
N ASN A 31 35.52 22.79 -16.67
CA ASN A 31 34.50 23.58 -17.39
C ASN A 31 33.50 22.72 -18.20
N LEU A 32 33.87 21.50 -18.60
CA LEU A 32 32.96 20.57 -19.27
C LEU A 32 31.82 20.09 -18.36
N LYS A 33 32.06 19.91 -17.05
CA LYS A 33 31.01 19.49 -16.10
C LYS A 33 29.90 20.52 -15.90
N THR A 34 30.20 21.81 -16.04
CA THR A 34 29.20 22.88 -15.95
C THR A 34 28.43 23.11 -17.25
N LEU A 35 28.96 22.67 -18.41
CA LEU A 35 28.28 22.84 -19.69
C LEU A 35 27.22 21.75 -19.94
N PHE A 36 27.44 20.52 -19.45
CA PHE A 36 26.54 19.40 -19.70
C PHE A 36 25.30 19.35 -18.79
N SER A 37 25.26 20.06 -17.66
CA SER A 37 24.07 20.03 -16.79
C SER A 37 22.96 21.01 -17.20
N ILE A 38 23.17 21.85 -18.22
CA ILE A 38 22.24 22.93 -18.58
C ILE A 38 21.51 22.65 -19.90
N GLN A 39 21.98 21.69 -20.71
CA GLN A 39 21.43 21.44 -22.05
C GLN A 39 20.29 20.39 -22.09
N GLU A 40 20.20 19.48 -21.12
CA GLU A 40 19.09 18.51 -21.07
C GLU A 40 17.78 19.12 -20.55
N GLU A 41 17.84 20.15 -19.70
CA GLU A 41 16.64 20.81 -19.16
C GLU A 41 15.97 21.75 -20.19
N TYR A 42 16.73 22.25 -21.18
CA TYR A 42 16.21 23.21 -22.16
C TYR A 42 15.56 22.55 -23.40
N GLN A 43 15.97 21.32 -23.77
CA GLN A 43 15.32 20.60 -24.88
C GLN A 43 14.03 19.88 -24.46
N PHE A 44 13.85 19.53 -23.18
CA PHE A 44 12.61 18.91 -22.71
C PHE A 44 11.41 19.87 -22.74
N ASN A 45 11.64 21.18 -22.56
CA ASN A 45 10.58 22.19 -22.51
C ASN A 45 10.07 22.68 -23.88
N GLN A 46 10.75 22.38 -24.99
CA GLN A 46 10.29 22.79 -26.32
C GLN A 46 9.46 21.72 -27.05
N THR A 47 9.63 20.43 -26.76
CA THR A 47 8.90 19.37 -27.48
C THR A 47 7.49 19.11 -26.94
N ILE A 48 7.15 19.56 -25.73
CA ILE A 48 5.80 19.40 -25.14
C ILE A 48 4.80 20.45 -25.67
N LYS A 49 5.26 21.46 -26.44
CA LYS A 49 4.38 22.54 -26.94
C LYS A 49 3.66 22.26 -28.27
N GLU A 50 3.96 21.15 -28.96
CA GLU A 50 3.43 20.92 -30.32
C GLU A 50 2.51 19.70 -30.50
N PHE A 51 2.22 18.92 -29.46
CA PHE A 51 1.27 17.81 -29.57
C PHE A 51 0.34 17.71 -28.36
N SER A 52 -0.63 18.64 -28.27
CA SER A 52 -1.94 18.31 -27.72
C SER A 52 -2.98 19.33 -28.20
N PRO A 53 -4.06 18.91 -28.89
CA PRO A 53 -5.17 19.81 -29.16
C PRO A 53 -5.82 20.18 -27.83
N VAL A 54 -5.84 21.49 -27.58
CA VAL A 54 -6.51 22.14 -26.45
C VAL A 54 -8.01 21.86 -26.55
N LEU A 55 -8.54 21.06 -25.62
CA LEU A 55 -9.95 21.05 -25.28
C LEU A 55 -10.11 21.98 -24.06
N GLU A 56 -10.33 23.28 -24.32
CA GLU A 56 -10.66 24.25 -23.28
C GLU A 56 -12.07 23.96 -22.75
N PHE A 57 -12.16 23.24 -21.64
CA PHE A 57 -13.37 23.24 -20.82
C PHE A 57 -13.25 24.32 -19.75
N LYS A 58 -13.90 25.45 -20.03
CA LYS A 58 -14.14 26.52 -19.06
C LYS A 58 -15.26 26.06 -18.13
N ILE A 59 -14.92 25.47 -16.99
CA ILE A 59 -15.86 25.23 -15.89
C ILE A 59 -15.63 26.31 -14.84
N GLU A 60 -16.47 27.35 -14.88
CA GLU A 60 -16.65 28.27 -13.75
C GLU A 60 -17.32 27.48 -12.63
N ASN A 61 -16.62 27.26 -11.52
CA ASN A 61 -17.17 26.57 -10.36
C ASN A 61 -17.39 27.60 -9.23
N GLU A 62 -18.63 28.05 -9.07
CA GLU A 62 -19.12 29.01 -8.06
C GLU A 62 -19.09 28.47 -6.61
N SER A 63 -18.34 27.40 -6.33
CA SER A 63 -18.25 26.76 -5.00
C SER A 63 -16.99 27.16 -4.22
N LEU A 64 -16.54 28.40 -4.38
CA LEU A 64 -15.57 29.04 -3.47
C LEU A 64 -16.29 29.49 -2.18
N LYS A 65 -16.52 28.55 -1.25
CA LYS A 65 -16.74 28.94 0.16
C LYS A 65 -15.39 28.94 0.88
N LYS A 66 -14.88 30.17 1.04
CA LYS A 66 -14.00 30.70 2.10
C LYS A 66 -13.30 29.66 3.00
N ALA A 67 -11.97 29.71 3.01
CA ALA A 67 -11.14 29.13 4.07
C ALA A 67 -11.65 29.58 5.44
N GLU A 68 -11.89 28.64 6.36
CA GLU A 68 -12.16 28.99 7.76
C GLU A 68 -10.89 29.56 8.40
N GLU A 69 -10.99 30.78 8.93
CA GLU A 69 -9.86 31.55 9.47
C GLU A 69 -9.48 31.19 10.91
N THR A 70 -10.02 30.13 11.52
CA THR A 70 -9.68 29.78 12.91
C THR A 70 -9.67 28.29 13.16
N LEU A 71 -8.48 27.69 13.09
CA LEU A 71 -8.24 26.34 13.60
C LEU A 71 -8.42 26.33 15.12
N ILE A 72 -9.38 25.53 15.60
CA ILE A 72 -9.55 25.31 17.03
C ILE A 72 -8.32 24.55 17.53
N SER A 73 -7.57 25.19 18.42
CA SER A 73 -6.32 24.66 18.95
C SER A 73 -6.32 24.73 20.47
N TYR A 74 -5.68 23.75 21.09
CA TYR A 74 -5.58 23.63 22.54
C TYR A 74 -4.13 23.32 22.94
N LYS A 75 -3.57 24.11 23.84
CA LYS A 75 -2.18 23.90 24.29
C LYS A 75 -2.15 22.80 25.34
N SER A 76 -1.49 21.68 25.03
CA SER A 76 -1.34 20.55 25.95
C SER A 76 -0.02 19.82 25.71
N VAL A 77 0.51 19.21 26.77
CA VAL A 77 1.69 18.32 26.71
C VAL A 77 1.34 17.00 26.03
N SER A 78 0.08 16.57 26.14
CA SER A 78 -0.47 15.38 25.49
C SER A 78 -1.79 15.70 24.82
N CYS A 79 -1.96 15.30 23.57
CA CYS A 79 -3.14 15.64 22.80
C CYS A 79 -4.34 14.73 23.10
N PRO A 80 -5.52 15.29 23.42
CA PRO A 80 -6.74 14.52 23.62
C PRO A 80 -7.27 13.97 22.28
N GLU A 81 -8.14 12.96 22.32
CA GLU A 81 -8.68 12.28 21.12
C GLU A 81 -9.32 13.25 20.11
N ASN A 82 -9.95 14.32 20.59
CA ASN A 82 -10.62 15.32 19.74
C ASN A 82 -9.64 16.29 19.06
N TYR A 83 -8.38 16.34 19.50
CA TYR A 83 -7.32 17.19 18.95
C TYR A 83 -6.04 16.39 18.72
N PRO A 84 -6.08 15.31 17.91
CA PRO A 84 -5.05 14.27 17.92
C PRO A 84 -3.70 14.73 17.36
N ILE A 85 -3.64 15.90 16.73
CA ILE A 85 -2.46 16.36 15.99
C ILE A 85 -1.64 17.31 16.87
N SER A 86 -0.44 16.90 17.29
CA SER A 86 0.49 17.76 18.01
C SER A 86 1.46 18.47 17.06
N CYS A 87 1.37 19.80 17.00
CA CYS A 87 2.39 20.65 16.38
C CYS A 87 3.08 21.47 17.47
N ARG A 88 4.35 21.17 17.76
CA ARG A 88 5.20 21.97 18.67
C ARG A 88 4.55 22.28 20.04
N GLY A 89 3.82 21.31 20.60
CA GLY A 89 3.16 21.43 21.91
C GLY A 89 1.78 22.10 21.89
N ILE A 90 1.18 22.24 20.71
CA ILE A 90 -0.22 22.66 20.54
C ILE A 90 -0.95 21.55 19.80
N CYS A 91 -2.13 21.20 20.30
CA CYS A 91 -2.99 20.17 19.77
C CYS A 91 -4.05 20.78 18.85
N TYR A 92 -4.23 20.19 17.69
CA TYR A 92 -5.14 20.67 16.65
C TYR A 92 -6.17 19.60 16.35
N GLN A 93 -7.39 20.06 16.06
CA GLN A 93 -8.42 19.21 15.49
C GLN A 93 -7.99 18.75 14.09
N LYS A 94 -8.48 17.59 13.64
CA LYS A 94 -8.30 17.19 12.26
C LYS A 94 -8.91 18.24 11.33
N CYS A 95 -8.20 18.58 10.26
CA CYS A 95 -8.75 19.38 9.18
C CYS A 95 -9.95 18.63 8.58
N GLU A 96 -11.07 19.32 8.33
CA GLU A 96 -12.22 18.69 7.66
C GLU A 96 -11.85 18.19 6.26
N ILE A 97 -10.96 18.92 5.58
CA ILE A 97 -10.35 18.57 4.30
C ILE A 97 -8.86 18.99 4.31
N GLY A 98 -7.97 18.26 3.64
CA GLY A 98 -6.54 18.57 3.57
C GLY A 98 -5.70 18.09 4.77
N TYR A 99 -4.51 18.67 4.97
CA TYR A 99 -3.61 18.31 6.06
C TYR A 99 -3.16 19.54 6.88
N LEU A 100 -2.72 19.30 8.11
CA LEU A 100 -2.20 20.35 8.98
C LEU A 100 -0.70 20.54 8.75
N GLU A 101 -0.28 21.72 8.31
CA GLU A 101 1.14 22.09 8.24
C GLU A 101 1.54 22.85 9.51
N CYS A 102 2.62 22.41 10.16
CA CYS A 102 3.15 23.05 11.37
C CYS A 102 4.22 24.09 11.02
N TYR A 103 3.91 25.39 11.14
CA TYR A 103 4.89 26.45 10.88
C TYR A 103 5.81 26.75 12.06
N GLU A 104 6.93 27.41 11.76
CA GLU A 104 7.96 27.67 12.76
C GLU A 104 7.49 28.56 13.92
N ASN A 105 6.58 29.47 13.61
CA ASN A 105 5.94 30.42 14.52
C ASN A 105 4.84 29.80 15.42
N LYS A 106 4.82 28.46 15.57
CA LYS A 106 3.86 27.72 16.44
C LYS A 106 2.40 27.87 16.01
N THR A 107 2.14 28.08 14.71
CA THR A 107 0.80 27.98 14.16
C THR A 107 0.71 26.76 13.25
N GLY A 108 -0.27 25.91 13.52
CA GLY A 108 -0.74 24.92 12.56
C GLY A 108 -1.75 25.58 11.63
N LYS A 109 -1.67 25.32 10.33
CA LYS A 109 -2.70 25.75 9.37
C LYS A 109 -3.17 24.54 8.57
N CYS A 110 -4.48 24.41 8.38
CA CYS A 110 -5.02 23.45 7.43
C CYS A 110 -4.70 23.94 6.04
N ILE A 111 -3.90 23.14 5.34
CA ILE A 111 -3.56 23.35 3.95
C ILE A 111 -4.56 22.54 3.13
N TYR A 112 -5.54 23.27 2.63
CA TYR A 112 -6.50 22.78 1.66
C TYR A 112 -5.83 22.85 0.29
N TYR A 113 -5.35 21.72 -0.21
CA TYR A 113 -5.10 21.63 -1.64
C TYR A 113 -6.45 21.55 -2.33
N GLN A 114 -6.81 22.59 -3.10
CA GLN A 114 -7.55 22.30 -4.33
C GLN A 114 -6.53 21.72 -5.29
N PRO A 115 -6.61 20.42 -5.64
CA PRO A 115 -5.67 19.85 -6.58
C PRO A 115 -6.01 20.37 -7.97
N ASN A 116 -5.28 21.41 -8.41
CA ASN A 116 -4.84 21.46 -9.80
C ASN A 116 -3.61 20.56 -9.97
N VAL A 117 -3.73 19.31 -9.49
CA VAL A 117 -2.71 18.28 -9.63
C VAL A 117 -3.39 17.15 -10.37
N SER A 118 -2.99 16.96 -11.61
CA SER A 118 -3.28 15.75 -12.38
C SER A 118 -2.79 14.54 -11.58
N TYR A 119 -3.68 13.87 -10.87
CA TYR A 119 -3.38 12.61 -10.22
C TYR A 119 -3.11 11.56 -11.32
N LEU A 120 -1.84 11.23 -11.56
CA LEU A 120 -1.50 10.16 -12.51
C LEU A 120 -1.63 8.83 -11.76
N TYR A 121 -2.63 8.04 -12.16
CA TYR A 121 -2.86 6.67 -11.68
C TYR A 121 -2.46 5.70 -12.78
N ASP A 122 -1.55 4.79 -12.50
CA ASP A 122 -1.19 3.74 -13.45
C ASP A 122 -1.76 2.39 -13.00
N LYS A 123 -2.80 1.96 -13.73
CA LYS A 123 -3.36 0.61 -13.63
C LYS A 123 -2.40 -0.38 -14.28
N LEU A 124 -1.84 -1.28 -13.48
CA LEU A 124 -0.97 -2.33 -13.97
C LEU A 124 -1.75 -3.62 -14.29
N VAL A 125 -1.29 -4.35 -15.31
CA VAL A 125 -1.97 -5.49 -15.97
C VAL A 125 -2.45 -6.56 -14.97
N LYS A 126 -3.56 -7.24 -15.32
CA LYS A 126 -4.13 -8.38 -14.57
C LYS A 126 -3.07 -9.43 -14.27
N ALA A 127 -2.77 -9.60 -12.99
CA ALA A 127 -1.87 -10.64 -12.53
C ALA A 127 -2.58 -12.01 -12.50
N PHE A 128 -2.16 -12.92 -13.37
CA PHE A 128 -2.43 -14.34 -13.18
C PHE A 128 -1.57 -14.82 -12.00
N VAL A 129 -2.23 -15.29 -10.95
CA VAL A 129 -1.57 -15.79 -9.75
C VAL A 129 -1.13 -17.23 -10.05
N ASN A 130 0.17 -17.44 -10.28
CA ASN A 130 0.74 -18.78 -10.24
C ASN A 130 1.14 -19.08 -8.79
N TYR A 131 0.60 -20.14 -8.21
CA TYR A 131 0.51 -20.36 -6.75
C TYR A 131 1.65 -21.19 -6.14
N GLU A 132 2.79 -21.32 -6.81
CA GLU A 132 3.95 -22.00 -6.22
C GLU A 132 4.60 -21.11 -5.15
N CYS A 133 4.13 -21.27 -3.92
CA CYS A 133 4.57 -20.50 -2.76
C CYS A 133 5.73 -21.22 -2.08
N GLU A 134 6.94 -20.68 -2.17
CA GLU A 134 8.04 -21.11 -1.29
C GLU A 134 7.86 -20.52 0.12
N ASP A 135 8.06 -21.35 1.15
CA ASP A 135 7.91 -21.00 2.56
C ASP A 135 9.09 -20.14 3.06
N LYS A 136 9.17 -18.90 2.56
CA LYS A 136 10.17 -17.91 3.01
C LYS A 136 9.55 -16.80 3.86
N ILE A 137 8.22 -16.72 3.93
CA ILE A 137 7.48 -15.74 4.72
C ILE A 137 7.30 -16.28 6.15
N ASP A 138 8.21 -15.88 7.04
CA ASP A 138 8.17 -16.26 8.45
C ASP A 138 7.43 -15.24 9.31
N ALA A 139 6.10 -15.24 9.18
CA ALA A 139 5.22 -14.37 9.95
C ALA A 139 5.23 -14.65 11.46
N GLU A 140 5.46 -15.90 11.88
CA GLU A 140 5.27 -16.28 13.28
C GLU A 140 6.45 -15.80 14.14
N SER A 141 7.68 -15.97 13.65
CA SER A 141 8.86 -15.53 14.42
C SER A 141 8.92 -14.02 14.59
N LEU A 142 8.38 -13.26 13.62
CA LEU A 142 8.38 -11.80 13.65
C LEU A 142 7.18 -11.16 14.34
N LYS A 143 6.19 -11.93 14.79
CA LYS A 143 4.93 -11.38 15.29
C LYS A 143 5.12 -10.44 16.48
N SER A 144 5.82 -10.90 17.52
CA SER A 144 6.06 -10.09 18.72
C SER A 144 6.88 -8.83 18.41
N PHE A 145 7.88 -8.98 17.53
CA PHE A 145 8.70 -7.87 17.08
C PHE A 145 7.87 -6.83 16.32
N THR A 146 7.10 -7.27 15.33
CA THR A 146 6.26 -6.37 14.53
C THR A 146 5.24 -5.63 15.38
N ILE A 147 4.54 -6.32 16.28
CA ILE A 147 3.57 -5.68 17.20
C ILE A 147 4.23 -4.59 18.05
N SER A 148 5.49 -4.78 18.48
CA SER A 148 6.23 -3.77 19.24
C SER A 148 6.53 -2.48 18.46
N LEU A 149 6.48 -2.53 17.12
CA LEU A 149 6.70 -1.36 16.24
C LEU A 149 5.41 -0.58 15.94
N LEU A 150 4.25 -1.21 16.13
CA LEU A 150 2.97 -0.65 15.71
C LEU A 150 2.42 0.29 16.79
N PRO A 151 2.13 1.56 16.43
CA PRO A 151 1.40 2.47 17.29
C PRO A 151 -0.02 1.96 17.54
N ASN A 152 -0.60 2.37 18.67
CA ASN A 152 -2.02 2.17 18.92
C ASN A 152 -2.83 3.18 18.08
N TYR A 153 -3.07 2.85 16.82
CA TYR A 153 -3.89 3.67 15.92
C TYR A 153 -5.37 3.36 16.17
N GLY A 154 -5.99 4.12 17.09
CA GLY A 154 -7.44 4.12 17.21
C GLY A 154 -8.13 4.55 15.90
N ALA A 155 -9.26 3.90 15.58
CA ALA A 155 -10.28 4.30 14.59
C ALA A 155 -9.82 4.83 13.20
N SER A 156 -8.69 4.39 12.62
CA SER A 156 -8.43 4.61 11.18
C SER A 156 -9.42 3.78 10.34
N ALA A 157 -9.82 4.30 9.17
CA ALA A 157 -10.62 3.56 8.19
C ALA A 157 -9.87 2.36 7.61
N PHE A 158 -8.52 2.45 7.53
CA PHE A 158 -7.64 1.38 7.07
C PHE A 158 -6.48 1.14 8.03
N PRO A 159 -6.72 0.56 9.23
CA PRO A 159 -5.65 0.32 10.20
C PRO A 159 -4.52 -0.51 9.60
N TYR A 160 -4.84 -1.47 8.73
CA TYR A 160 -3.86 -2.30 8.02
C TYR A 160 -2.99 -1.51 7.05
N LEU A 161 -3.52 -0.51 6.35
CA LEU A 161 -2.73 0.33 5.46
C LEU A 161 -1.65 1.07 6.26
N ILE A 162 -2.04 1.63 7.42
CA ILE A 162 -1.13 2.39 8.27
C ILE A 162 -0.09 1.49 8.92
N TYR A 163 -0.50 0.31 9.40
CA TYR A 163 0.43 -0.66 9.94
C TYR A 163 1.45 -1.12 8.90
N ASN A 164 1.02 -1.42 7.66
CA ASN A 164 1.93 -1.75 6.57
C ASN A 164 2.86 -0.60 6.22
N PHE A 165 2.35 0.63 6.17
CA PHE A 165 3.19 1.81 5.96
C PHE A 165 4.23 2.01 7.07
N LYS A 166 3.86 1.75 8.34
CA LYS A 166 4.76 1.84 9.48
C LYS A 166 5.87 0.78 9.40
N ILE A 167 5.53 -0.44 9.02
CA ILE A 167 6.49 -1.53 8.77
C ILE A 167 7.45 -1.13 7.65
N TYR A 168 6.91 -0.68 6.51
CA TYR A 168 7.70 -0.19 5.37
C TYR A 168 8.68 0.90 5.80
N LYS A 169 8.21 1.91 6.53
CA LYS A 169 9.04 3.01 7.01
C LYS A 169 10.14 2.52 7.94
N TRP A 170 9.81 1.64 8.89
CA TRP A 170 10.79 1.07 9.81
C TRP A 170 11.88 0.31 9.05
N ILE A 171 11.52 -0.54 8.08
CA ILE A 171 12.50 -1.27 7.26
C ILE A 171 13.38 -0.28 6.50
N LYS A 172 12.80 0.73 5.86
CA LYS A 172 13.56 1.73 5.09
C LYS A 172 14.58 2.50 5.96
N GLU A 173 14.23 2.76 7.21
CA GLU A 173 15.05 3.51 8.16
C GLU A 173 16.10 2.64 8.87
N ASN A 174 15.88 1.32 8.99
CA ASN A 174 16.69 0.45 9.84
C ASN A 174 17.43 -0.67 9.09
N ILE A 175 17.05 -0.97 7.85
CA ILE A 175 17.63 -2.03 7.03
C ILE A 175 18.31 -1.41 5.82
N ARG A 176 19.64 -1.48 5.78
CA ARG A 176 20.45 -0.95 4.68
C ARG A 176 20.21 -1.77 3.41
N TYR A 177 19.88 -1.08 2.32
CA TYR A 177 19.84 -1.70 1.01
C TYR A 177 21.25 -2.06 0.52
N LEU A 178 21.43 -3.32 0.11
CA LEU A 178 22.62 -3.82 -0.55
C LEU A 178 22.32 -4.01 -2.04
N PRO A 179 22.85 -3.16 -2.93
CA PRO A 179 22.69 -3.38 -4.36
C PRO A 179 23.46 -4.64 -4.77
N GLY A 180 22.89 -5.44 -5.65
CA GLY A 180 23.53 -6.64 -6.18
C GLY A 180 22.57 -7.47 -7.01
N SER A 181 23.12 -8.47 -7.71
CA SER A 181 22.30 -9.46 -8.40
C SER A 181 21.57 -10.35 -7.40
N TYR A 182 20.44 -10.90 -7.85
CA TYR A 182 19.65 -11.86 -7.09
C TYR A 182 20.50 -13.02 -6.57
N SER A 183 20.28 -13.41 -5.31
CA SER A 183 20.86 -14.60 -4.70
C SER A 183 19.78 -15.37 -3.95
N GLU A 184 20.14 -16.45 -3.27
CA GLU A 184 19.21 -17.04 -2.32
C GLU A 184 18.86 -16.01 -1.24
N ALA A 185 17.58 -15.65 -1.18
CA ALA A 185 17.09 -14.65 -0.25
C ALA A 185 17.21 -15.13 1.20
N MET A 186 17.66 -14.24 2.08
CA MET A 186 17.88 -14.49 3.50
C MET A 186 16.57 -14.65 4.26
N LEU A 187 16.64 -15.41 5.36
CA LEU A 187 15.54 -15.46 6.33
C LEU A 187 15.33 -14.08 6.97
N PRO A 188 14.08 -13.68 7.26
CA PRO A 188 13.79 -12.35 7.81
C PRO A 188 14.58 -11.99 9.09
N ASN A 189 14.78 -12.96 9.99
CA ASN A 189 15.54 -12.75 11.23
C ASN A 189 17.02 -12.45 10.98
N GLU A 190 17.63 -13.06 9.94
CA GLU A 190 19.00 -12.75 9.56
C GLU A 190 19.08 -11.35 8.93
N THR A 191 18.09 -10.93 8.12
CA THR A 191 18.00 -9.56 7.60
C THR A 191 17.93 -8.52 8.72
N ILE A 192 17.13 -8.75 9.76
CA ILE A 192 17.04 -7.87 10.95
C ILE A 192 18.38 -7.83 11.69
N LYS A 193 19.01 -8.98 11.93
CA LYS A 193 20.27 -9.11 12.65
C LYS A 193 21.42 -8.41 11.94
N LEU A 194 21.49 -8.54 10.62
CA LEU A 194 22.49 -7.90 9.77
C LEU A 194 22.20 -6.41 9.57
N LYS A 195 20.96 -5.96 9.79
CA LYS A 195 20.47 -4.61 9.45
C LYS A 195 20.76 -4.24 8.00
N ALA A 196 20.76 -5.24 7.12
CA ALA A 196 21.07 -5.08 5.72
C ALA A 196 20.45 -6.21 4.90
N GLY A 197 20.13 -5.92 3.64
CA GLY A 197 19.57 -6.90 2.71
C GLY A 197 19.38 -6.33 1.31
N LYS A 198 19.35 -7.22 0.33
CA LYS A 198 18.98 -6.96 -1.07
C LYS A 198 17.47 -6.80 -1.22
N CYS A 199 16.99 -6.61 -2.44
CA CYS A 199 15.57 -6.34 -2.72
C CYS A 199 14.65 -7.49 -2.31
N ASP A 200 15.08 -8.74 -2.55
CA ASP A 200 14.42 -9.96 -2.13
C ASP A 200 14.45 -10.16 -0.61
N ASP A 201 15.59 -9.93 0.04
CA ASP A 201 15.72 -10.02 1.51
C ASP A 201 14.77 -9.04 2.21
N GLN A 202 14.71 -7.80 1.73
CA GLN A 202 13.83 -6.78 2.30
C GLN A 202 12.37 -7.02 1.95
N ALA A 203 12.06 -7.51 0.75
CA ALA A 203 10.71 -7.90 0.37
C ALA A 203 10.21 -9.04 1.26
N ILE A 204 11.04 -10.06 1.52
CA ILE A 204 10.72 -11.16 2.43
C ILE A 204 10.52 -10.68 3.87
N LEU A 205 11.39 -9.79 4.35
CA LEU A 205 11.24 -9.18 5.67
C LEU A 205 9.92 -8.41 5.79
N PHE A 206 9.63 -7.53 4.83
CA PHE A 206 8.37 -6.78 4.80
C PHE A 206 7.17 -7.73 4.77
N ALA A 207 7.15 -8.69 3.84
CA ALA A 207 6.06 -9.65 3.73
C ALA A 207 5.86 -10.43 5.04
N SER A 208 6.94 -10.83 5.71
CA SER A 208 6.87 -11.56 6.98
C SER A 208 6.28 -10.71 8.10
N MET A 209 6.73 -9.45 8.24
CA MET A 209 6.19 -8.51 9.22
C MET A 209 4.71 -8.21 8.93
N SER A 210 4.38 -7.90 7.68
CA SER A 210 3.01 -7.60 7.25
C SER A 210 2.05 -8.78 7.40
N ALA A 211 2.50 -10.00 7.09
CA ALA A 211 1.73 -11.21 7.32
C ALA A 211 1.52 -11.46 8.82
N SER A 212 2.47 -11.10 9.68
CA SER A 212 2.36 -11.31 11.14
C SER A 212 1.24 -10.48 11.80
N ILE A 213 0.84 -9.39 11.15
CA ILE A 213 -0.28 -8.52 11.55
C ILE A 213 -1.56 -8.84 10.77
N GLY A 214 -1.59 -9.98 10.07
CA GLY A 214 -2.75 -10.46 9.33
C GLY A 214 -2.86 -9.94 7.91
N SER A 215 -1.91 -9.18 7.37
CA SER A 215 -2.06 -8.67 5.99
C SER A 215 -1.99 -9.80 4.97
N VAL A 216 -2.85 -9.76 3.94
CA VAL A 216 -2.68 -10.60 2.75
C VAL A 216 -1.58 -10.00 1.91
N VAL A 217 -0.46 -10.72 1.84
CA VAL A 217 0.74 -10.26 1.13
C VAL A 217 1.22 -11.28 0.13
N ARG A 218 1.88 -10.78 -0.90
CA ARG A 218 2.69 -11.58 -1.81
C ARG A 218 3.96 -10.83 -2.13
N ILE A 219 5.01 -11.55 -2.46
CA ILE A 219 6.24 -10.95 -2.98
C ILE A 219 6.18 -11.09 -4.49
N ARG A 220 6.35 -9.99 -5.21
CA ARG A 220 6.56 -10.03 -6.65
C ARG A 220 8.06 -10.01 -6.94
N TYR A 221 8.51 -10.98 -7.71
CA TYR A 221 9.82 -10.94 -8.35
C TYR A 221 9.66 -10.73 -9.86
N VAL A 222 10.43 -9.82 -10.43
CA VAL A 222 10.44 -9.52 -11.87
C VAL A 222 11.81 -9.83 -12.44
N GLU A 223 11.89 -10.90 -13.23
CA GLU A 223 13.16 -11.42 -13.73
C GLU A 223 13.91 -10.42 -14.63
N GLY A 224 13.20 -9.69 -15.49
CA GLY A 224 13.82 -8.78 -16.46
C GLY A 224 14.50 -7.56 -15.85
N CYS A 225 14.15 -7.17 -14.62
CA CYS A 225 14.86 -6.11 -13.88
C CYS A 225 15.61 -6.64 -12.64
N GLN A 226 15.62 -7.96 -12.43
CA GLN A 226 16.21 -8.62 -11.25
C GLN A 226 15.82 -7.97 -9.91
N HIS A 227 14.54 -7.59 -9.79
CA HIS A 227 14.04 -6.87 -8.63
C HIS A 227 12.90 -7.60 -7.95
N ALA A 228 12.77 -7.40 -6.65
CA ALA A 228 11.69 -7.95 -5.84
C ALA A 228 11.09 -6.88 -4.94
N TRP A 229 9.77 -6.92 -4.78
CA TRP A 229 9.05 -6.09 -3.82
C TRP A 229 7.87 -6.86 -3.24
N SER A 230 7.39 -6.38 -2.10
CA SER A 230 6.16 -6.90 -1.51
C SER A 230 4.93 -6.16 -2.03
N GLU A 231 3.82 -6.87 -2.10
CA GLU A 231 2.52 -6.30 -2.43
C GLU A 231 1.52 -6.69 -1.35
N VAL A 232 0.75 -5.70 -0.90
CA VAL A 232 -0.32 -5.89 0.09
C VAL A 232 -1.66 -5.79 -0.62
N PHE A 233 -2.54 -6.75 -0.37
CA PHE A 233 -3.88 -6.77 -0.91
C PHE A 233 -4.85 -5.97 -0.03
N PHE A 234 -5.61 -5.08 -0.66
CA PHE A 234 -6.69 -4.33 -0.04
C PHE A 234 -8.02 -4.73 -0.71
N PRO A 235 -9.02 -5.20 0.05
CA PRO A 235 -10.31 -5.64 -0.47
C PRO A 235 -11.22 -4.44 -0.78
N THR A 236 -10.71 -3.46 -1.51
CA THR A 236 -11.42 -2.28 -1.98
C THR A 236 -11.06 -1.99 -3.43
N LYS A 237 -12.01 -1.45 -4.18
CA LYS A 237 -11.78 -0.86 -5.51
C LYS A 237 -11.70 0.67 -5.44
N ASN A 238 -11.94 1.26 -4.26
CA ASN A 238 -11.86 2.69 -4.04
C ASN A 238 -10.39 3.08 -3.78
N VAL A 239 -9.64 3.27 -4.86
CA VAL A 239 -8.21 3.61 -4.80
C VAL A 239 -7.99 5.01 -4.22
N GLU A 240 -8.91 5.93 -4.46
CA GLU A 240 -8.85 7.31 -3.96
C GLU A 240 -8.77 7.36 -2.43
N GLU A 241 -9.54 6.51 -1.74
CA GLU A 241 -9.52 6.42 -0.28
C GLU A 241 -8.15 5.98 0.26
N ILE A 242 -7.53 5.00 -0.41
CA ILE A 242 -6.21 4.50 -0.04
C ILE A 242 -5.14 5.55 -0.30
N ILE A 243 -5.22 6.28 -1.41
CA ILE A 243 -4.26 7.34 -1.76
C ILE A 243 -4.39 8.52 -0.79
N ASN A 244 -5.60 8.95 -0.47
CA ASN A 244 -5.82 10.02 0.50
C ASN A 244 -5.21 9.65 1.85
N GLU A 245 -5.43 8.42 2.31
CA GLU A 245 -4.84 7.94 3.56
C GLU A 245 -3.31 7.80 3.44
N LEU A 246 -2.77 7.18 2.39
CA LEU A 246 -1.31 7.02 2.19
C LEU A 246 -0.60 8.36 2.08
N SER A 247 -1.12 9.30 1.30
CA SER A 247 -0.52 10.61 1.06
C SER A 247 -0.36 11.40 2.35
N PHE A 248 -1.31 11.25 3.28
CA PHE A 248 -1.24 11.85 4.61
C PHE A 248 -0.03 11.37 5.43
N TYR A 249 0.28 10.07 5.40
CA TYR A 249 1.38 9.51 6.21
C TYR A 249 2.73 9.47 5.50
N SER A 250 2.73 9.39 4.17
CA SER A 250 3.93 9.15 3.35
C SER A 250 4.42 10.38 2.60
N ASN A 251 3.58 11.42 2.45
CA ASN A 251 3.76 12.49 1.48
C ASN A 251 3.85 12.02 0.01
N GLU A 252 3.51 10.75 -0.28
CA GLU A 252 3.44 10.24 -1.65
C GLU A 252 2.10 10.61 -2.28
N LYS A 253 2.15 11.25 -3.44
CA LYS A 253 0.97 11.72 -4.18
C LYS A 253 0.60 10.82 -5.36
N GLU A 254 1.42 9.81 -5.62
CA GLU A 254 1.28 8.89 -6.73
C GLU A 254 1.45 7.46 -6.22
N VAL A 255 0.46 6.62 -6.54
CA VAL A 255 0.42 5.21 -6.14
C VAL A 255 0.07 4.37 -7.35
N GLN A 256 0.98 3.49 -7.73
CA GLN A 256 0.80 2.41 -8.67
C GLN A 256 0.14 1.24 -7.94
N TYR A 257 -0.73 0.52 -8.64
CA TYR A 257 -1.42 -0.64 -8.09
C TYR A 257 -1.79 -1.62 -9.19
N PHE A 258 -2.02 -2.87 -8.79
CA PHE A 258 -2.55 -3.91 -9.68
C PHE A 258 -4.00 -4.20 -9.30
N GLU A 259 -4.91 -4.00 -10.23
CA GLU A 259 -6.29 -4.42 -10.03
C GLU A 259 -6.42 -5.94 -10.06
N ALA A 260 -7.15 -6.46 -9.10
CA ALA A 260 -7.68 -7.82 -9.10
C ALA A 260 -9.21 -7.76 -9.11
N GLU A 261 -9.85 -8.90 -9.36
CA GLU A 261 -11.31 -8.99 -9.36
C GLU A 261 -11.92 -8.54 -8.02
N ASP A 262 -11.23 -8.88 -6.92
CA ASP A 262 -11.71 -8.77 -5.55
C ASP A 262 -11.13 -7.56 -4.78
N GLY A 263 -10.30 -6.73 -5.42
CA GLY A 263 -9.62 -5.61 -4.76
C GLY A 263 -8.37 -5.14 -5.51
N ILE A 264 -7.45 -4.49 -4.81
CA ILE A 264 -6.20 -3.97 -5.38
C ILE A 264 -4.98 -4.51 -4.63
N TRP A 265 -3.86 -4.64 -5.34
CA TRP A 265 -2.55 -4.91 -4.77
C TRP A 265 -1.70 -3.64 -4.85
N ILE A 266 -1.17 -3.20 -3.72
CA ILE A 266 -0.30 -2.03 -3.64
C ILE A 266 1.14 -2.49 -3.40
N PRO A 267 2.10 -2.05 -4.24
CA PRO A 267 3.51 -2.35 -4.04
C PRO A 267 4.08 -1.54 -2.86
N PHE A 268 4.77 -2.24 -1.97
CA PHE A 268 5.59 -1.70 -0.91
C PHE A 268 7.05 -2.06 -1.22
N ASP A 269 7.67 -1.22 -2.04
CA ASP A 269 9.08 -1.36 -2.43
C ASP A 269 9.98 -0.58 -1.48
N THR A 270 10.60 -1.27 -0.53
CA THR A 270 11.50 -0.69 0.48
C THR A 270 12.83 -0.20 -0.10
N THR A 271 13.14 -0.53 -1.35
CA THR A 271 14.35 -0.04 -2.04
C THR A 271 14.12 1.32 -2.71
N TYR A 272 12.86 1.67 -2.97
CA TYR A 272 12.48 2.91 -3.65
C TYR A 272 11.47 3.73 -2.84
N LYS A 273 10.19 3.70 -3.23
CA LYS A 273 9.09 4.43 -2.61
C LYS A 273 7.85 3.53 -2.49
N VAL A 274 7.05 3.73 -1.45
CA VAL A 274 5.76 3.04 -1.34
C VAL A 274 4.85 3.45 -2.49
N GLY A 275 4.15 2.50 -3.10
CA GLY A 275 3.30 2.79 -4.23
C GLY A 275 4.05 3.15 -5.52
N ARG A 276 5.37 3.03 -5.58
CA ARG A 276 6.10 3.15 -6.85
C ARG A 276 7.05 1.97 -7.06
N ILE A 277 7.04 1.47 -8.28
CA ILE A 277 7.94 0.46 -8.80
C ILE A 277 9.05 1.20 -9.57
N VAL A 278 10.27 0.68 -9.50
CA VAL A 278 11.40 1.20 -10.29
C VAL A 278 11.05 1.17 -11.79
N ASP A 279 11.30 2.27 -12.50
CA ASP A 279 10.88 2.45 -13.91
C ASP A 279 11.38 1.31 -14.83
N ASP A 280 12.61 0.85 -14.61
CA ASP A 280 13.18 -0.29 -15.34
C ASP A 280 12.32 -1.56 -15.20
N CYS A 281 11.73 -1.78 -14.03
CA CYS A 281 10.82 -2.90 -13.80
C CYS A 281 9.49 -2.70 -14.50
N LEU A 282 8.92 -1.48 -14.51
CA LEU A 282 7.66 -1.18 -15.19
C LEU A 282 7.73 -1.53 -16.67
N ASN A 283 8.84 -1.17 -17.32
CA ASN A 283 9.06 -1.40 -18.75
C ASN A 283 9.10 -2.89 -19.12
N VAL A 284 9.48 -3.75 -18.18
CA VAL A 284 9.65 -5.20 -18.40
C VAL A 284 8.57 -6.06 -17.72
N LEU A 285 7.62 -5.46 -17.00
CA LEU A 285 6.55 -6.17 -16.29
C LEU A 285 5.72 -7.09 -17.21
N ASN A 286 5.51 -6.68 -18.46
CA ASN A 286 4.70 -7.43 -19.43
C ASN A 286 5.47 -8.53 -20.17
N THR A 287 6.80 -8.45 -20.18
CA THR A 287 7.68 -9.33 -20.96
C THR A 287 8.52 -10.27 -20.10
N SER A 288 8.51 -10.07 -18.79
CA SER A 288 9.30 -10.86 -17.84
C SER A 288 8.48 -11.93 -17.14
N THR A 289 9.16 -13.00 -16.72
CA THR A 289 8.61 -13.95 -15.75
C THR A 289 8.36 -13.23 -14.43
N VAL A 290 7.15 -13.39 -13.89
CA VAL A 290 6.78 -12.90 -12.56
C VAL A 290 6.59 -14.09 -11.62
N LYS A 291 7.32 -14.12 -10.51
CA LYS A 291 7.15 -15.13 -9.44
C LYS A 291 6.43 -14.51 -8.24
N TYR A 292 5.56 -15.28 -7.59
CA TYR A 292 4.85 -14.88 -6.38
C TYR A 292 5.14 -15.79 -5.20
N TYR A 293 5.60 -15.22 -4.09
CA TYR A 293 5.71 -15.95 -2.81
C TYR A 293 4.56 -15.52 -1.89
N CYS A 294 3.72 -16.44 -1.43
CA CYS A 294 2.57 -16.12 -0.57
C CYS A 294 2.50 -17.04 0.66
N LYS A 295 1.93 -16.53 1.76
CA LYS A 295 1.51 -17.34 2.91
C LYS A 295 0.00 -17.22 3.02
N ASN A 296 -0.72 -18.34 3.21
CA ASN A 296 -2.13 -18.25 3.59
C ASN A 296 -2.15 -17.50 4.94
N PRO A 297 -2.80 -16.31 5.04
CA PRO A 297 -2.76 -15.50 6.26
C PRO A 297 -3.36 -16.24 7.47
N CYS A 298 -4.11 -17.31 7.20
CA CYS A 298 -4.90 -17.99 8.19
C CYS A 298 -4.46 -19.44 8.47
N LYS A 299 -4.54 -19.82 9.75
CA LYS A 299 -4.34 -21.21 10.20
C LYS A 299 -5.48 -22.10 9.71
N LYS A 300 -5.25 -23.41 9.64
CA LYS A 300 -6.25 -24.39 9.21
C LYS A 300 -7.56 -24.34 10.01
N GLU A 301 -7.52 -23.98 11.30
CA GLU A 301 -8.73 -23.88 12.14
C GLU A 301 -9.59 -22.64 11.80
N TYR A 302 -8.99 -21.59 11.25
CA TYR A 302 -9.64 -20.32 10.93
C TYR A 302 -9.37 -19.91 9.49
N PRO A 303 -9.68 -20.76 8.49
CA PRO A 303 -9.10 -20.65 7.15
C PRO A 303 -9.60 -19.45 6.35
N PHE A 304 -10.57 -18.69 6.84
CA PHE A 304 -11.20 -17.60 6.10
C PHE A 304 -10.74 -16.22 6.58
N TYR A 305 -10.21 -15.43 5.65
CA TYR A 305 -9.69 -14.11 5.90
C TYR A 305 -10.73 -13.03 5.56
N TYR A 306 -10.99 -12.11 6.49
CA TYR A 306 -11.81 -10.92 6.26
C TYR A 306 -11.31 -9.73 7.07
N ASN A 307 -11.08 -8.58 6.42
CA ASN A 307 -10.70 -7.33 7.07
C ASN A 307 -9.55 -7.49 8.10
N GLY A 308 -8.52 -8.25 7.72
CA GLY A 308 -7.34 -8.51 8.54
C GLY A 308 -7.49 -9.47 9.71
N SER A 309 -8.63 -10.15 9.80
CA SER A 309 -8.88 -11.20 10.80
C SER A 309 -9.19 -12.53 10.14
N CYS A 310 -8.81 -13.61 10.83
CA CYS A 310 -9.09 -14.97 10.41
C CYS A 310 -10.31 -15.53 11.16
N TYR A 311 -11.19 -16.20 10.44
CA TYR A 311 -12.44 -16.73 10.93
C TYR A 311 -12.60 -18.20 10.54
N SER A 312 -13.31 -18.96 11.36
CA SER A 312 -13.70 -20.34 11.04
C SER A 312 -14.81 -20.40 9.99
N ARG A 313 -15.55 -19.29 9.81
CA ARG A 313 -16.58 -19.06 8.80
C ARG A 313 -16.58 -17.59 8.40
N CYS A 314 -16.97 -17.26 7.16
CA CYS A 314 -17.08 -15.88 6.74
C CYS A 314 -18.05 -15.08 7.63
N PRO A 315 -17.69 -13.85 8.07
CA PRO A 315 -18.57 -12.98 8.85
C PRO A 315 -19.88 -12.66 8.13
N GLY A 316 -20.91 -12.27 8.89
CA GLY A 316 -22.22 -11.92 8.34
C GLY A 316 -22.17 -10.79 7.30
N GLY A 317 -22.83 -11.05 6.16
CA GLY A 317 -22.82 -10.16 5.00
C GLY A 317 -21.54 -10.26 4.18
N THR A 318 -20.80 -11.35 4.33
CA THR A 318 -19.63 -11.69 3.51
C THR A 318 -19.69 -13.14 3.00
N GLY A 319 -19.05 -13.43 1.88
CA GLY A 319 -18.96 -14.78 1.32
C GLY A 319 -17.59 -15.04 0.69
N ILE A 320 -17.24 -16.30 0.49
CA ILE A 320 -16.00 -16.71 -0.19
C ILE A 320 -16.03 -16.12 -1.60
N GLY A 321 -15.00 -15.33 -1.91
CA GLY A 321 -14.76 -14.82 -3.26
C GLY A 321 -14.14 -15.87 -4.17
N ASN A 322 -13.55 -15.43 -5.29
CA ASN A 322 -12.88 -16.32 -6.22
C ASN A 322 -11.67 -17.04 -5.61
N LYS A 323 -11.09 -16.45 -4.55
CA LYS A 323 -10.08 -17.09 -3.73
C LYS A 323 -10.74 -17.78 -2.55
N ASN A 324 -10.64 -19.11 -2.51
CA ASN A 324 -11.32 -20.00 -1.55
C ASN A 324 -11.10 -19.69 -0.05
N TYR A 325 -10.13 -18.84 0.31
CA TYR A 325 -9.83 -18.44 1.69
C TYR A 325 -10.22 -16.98 1.99
N LEU A 326 -10.65 -16.19 1.02
CA LEU A 326 -10.94 -14.76 1.18
C LEU A 326 -12.45 -14.53 1.24
N CYS A 327 -12.93 -13.94 2.33
CA CYS A 327 -14.30 -13.46 2.40
C CYS A 327 -14.38 -12.05 1.83
N LEU A 328 -15.43 -11.78 1.06
CA LEU A 328 -15.73 -10.50 0.46
C LEU A 328 -17.12 -10.06 0.86
N LYS A 329 -17.33 -8.75 0.97
CA LYS A 329 -18.63 -8.19 1.29
C LYS A 329 -19.64 -8.58 0.22
N CYS A 330 -20.78 -9.09 0.66
CA CYS A 330 -21.86 -9.44 -0.24
C CYS A 330 -22.50 -8.20 -0.88
N THR A 331 -23.07 -8.38 -2.08
CA THR A 331 -23.79 -7.33 -2.79
C THR A 331 -25.17 -7.08 -2.16
N SER A 332 -25.82 -5.98 -2.53
CA SER A 332 -27.19 -5.68 -2.10
C SER A 332 -28.22 -6.71 -2.58
N GLU A 333 -27.95 -7.40 -3.69
CA GLU A 333 -28.81 -8.46 -4.23
C GLU A 333 -28.69 -9.77 -3.43
N TYR A 334 -27.51 -10.04 -2.85
CA TYR A 334 -27.22 -11.27 -2.08
C TYR A 334 -26.73 -10.96 -0.66
N PRO A 335 -27.45 -10.17 0.16
CA PRO A 335 -26.87 -9.48 1.31
C PRO A 335 -26.53 -10.40 2.51
N PHE A 336 -26.93 -11.68 2.47
CA PHE A 336 -26.80 -12.59 3.61
C PHE A 336 -25.70 -13.62 3.40
N THR A 337 -25.14 -14.13 4.50
CA THR A 337 -24.14 -15.19 4.50
C THR A 337 -24.75 -16.52 4.91
N TYR A 338 -24.63 -17.54 4.06
CA TYR A 338 -24.97 -18.92 4.39
C TYR A 338 -23.91 -19.88 3.87
N ASN A 339 -23.37 -20.75 4.76
CA ASN A 339 -22.30 -21.69 4.42
C ASN A 339 -21.14 -21.04 3.63
N ASN A 340 -20.71 -19.88 4.11
CA ASN A 340 -19.67 -19.05 3.50
C ASN A 340 -19.98 -18.55 2.08
N LYS A 341 -21.25 -18.48 1.69
CA LYS A 341 -21.69 -17.93 0.40
C LYS A 341 -22.66 -16.78 0.60
N CYS A 342 -22.65 -15.83 -0.33
CA CYS A 342 -23.65 -14.77 -0.38
C CYS A 342 -24.97 -15.34 -0.94
N VAL A 343 -26.07 -15.10 -0.24
CA VAL A 343 -27.42 -15.53 -0.61
C VAL A 343 -28.40 -14.35 -0.51
N ASN A 344 -29.44 -14.36 -1.34
CA ASN A 344 -30.47 -13.31 -1.37
C ASN A 344 -31.54 -13.48 -0.28
N ALA A 345 -31.70 -14.70 0.24
CA ALA A 345 -32.55 -15.04 1.36
C ALA A 345 -31.96 -16.24 2.12
N CYS A 346 -32.30 -16.37 3.41
CA CYS A 346 -31.90 -17.52 4.19
C CYS A 346 -32.64 -18.78 3.69
N PRO A 347 -31.92 -19.89 3.39
CA PRO A 347 -32.55 -21.13 2.93
C PRO A 347 -33.58 -21.69 3.92
N ASN A 348 -34.47 -22.53 3.42
CA ASN A 348 -35.45 -23.22 4.27
C ASN A 348 -34.77 -23.99 5.41
N GLY A 349 -35.31 -23.85 6.62
CA GLY A 349 -34.74 -24.42 7.84
C GLY A 349 -33.65 -23.54 8.47
N THR A 350 -33.41 -22.33 7.95
CA THR A 350 -32.44 -21.37 8.50
C THR A 350 -33.07 -19.99 8.73
N GLY A 351 -32.54 -19.20 9.66
CA GLY A 351 -32.98 -17.84 9.94
C GLY A 351 -31.81 -16.92 10.28
N LEU A 352 -32.08 -15.62 10.34
CA LEU A 352 -31.07 -14.61 10.65
C LEU A 352 -30.57 -14.75 12.08
N ALA A 353 -29.25 -14.72 12.22
CA ALA A 353 -28.56 -14.55 13.48
C ALA A 353 -28.72 -13.12 14.00
N SER A 354 -28.22 -12.88 15.22
CA SER A 354 -28.28 -11.57 15.87
C SER A 354 -27.56 -10.44 15.13
N ASP A 355 -26.65 -10.76 14.21
CA ASP A 355 -25.97 -9.78 13.35
C ASP A 355 -26.82 -9.31 12.15
N ASN A 356 -28.04 -9.85 12.00
CA ASN A 356 -28.98 -9.60 10.90
C ASN A 356 -28.41 -9.88 9.49
N ARG A 357 -27.30 -10.61 9.39
CA ARG A 357 -26.62 -10.86 8.10
C ARG A 357 -26.15 -12.30 7.93
N THR A 358 -26.12 -13.10 8.97
CA THR A 358 -25.76 -14.53 8.90
C THR A 358 -27.01 -15.40 8.98
N CYS A 359 -27.13 -16.39 8.11
CA CYS A 359 -28.16 -17.42 8.17
C CYS A 359 -27.65 -18.62 9.00
N LEU A 360 -28.38 -18.98 10.05
CA LEU A 360 -28.10 -20.12 10.92
C LEU A 360 -29.26 -21.11 10.88
N GLU A 361 -28.98 -22.40 11.10
CA GLU A 361 -30.02 -23.40 11.22
C GLU A 361 -30.99 -23.06 12.35
N CYS A 362 -32.28 -23.19 12.06
CA CYS A 362 -33.32 -23.00 13.04
C CYS A 362 -33.30 -24.15 14.07
N PRO A 363 -33.67 -23.89 15.33
CA PRO A 363 -33.77 -24.94 16.34
C PRO A 363 -34.77 -26.04 15.90
N PRO A 364 -34.64 -27.28 16.43
CA PRO A 364 -35.58 -28.35 16.12
C PRO A 364 -37.04 -27.92 16.32
N GLY A 365 -37.88 -28.15 15.31
CA GLY A 365 -39.30 -27.76 15.32
C GLY A 365 -39.60 -26.37 14.75
N TYR A 366 -38.58 -25.54 14.48
CA TYR A 366 -38.75 -24.25 13.85
C TYR A 366 -38.62 -24.34 12.32
N GLN A 367 -39.32 -23.45 11.61
CA GLN A 367 -39.29 -23.30 10.16
C GLN A 367 -38.91 -21.86 9.81
N THR A 368 -38.41 -21.66 8.59
CA THR A 368 -38.06 -20.33 8.07
C THR A 368 -39.30 -19.62 7.55
N TYR A 369 -39.51 -18.38 7.99
CA TYR A 369 -40.46 -17.46 7.37
C TYR A 369 -39.86 -16.06 7.35
N ASN A 370 -39.81 -15.37 6.20
CA ASN A 370 -39.20 -14.03 6.08
C ASN A 370 -37.83 -13.90 6.77
N ASN A 371 -36.95 -14.89 6.57
CA ASN A 371 -35.62 -14.99 7.18
C ASN A 371 -35.59 -15.06 8.71
N ILE A 372 -36.70 -15.36 9.39
CA ILE A 372 -36.74 -15.62 10.83
C ILE A 372 -37.16 -17.06 11.12
N CYS A 373 -36.65 -17.61 12.21
CA CYS A 373 -37.06 -18.92 12.70
C CYS A 373 -38.35 -18.77 13.50
N VAL A 374 -39.41 -19.43 13.05
CA VAL A 374 -40.74 -19.42 13.67
C VAL A 374 -41.21 -20.85 13.92
N THR A 375 -42.01 -21.05 14.96
CA THR A 375 -42.58 -22.36 15.30
C THR A 375 -44.10 -22.26 15.33
N CYS A 376 -44.76 -23.38 15.05
CA CYS A 376 -46.19 -23.55 15.21
C CYS A 376 -46.46 -24.56 16.33
N PRO A 377 -47.60 -24.45 17.03
CA PRO A 377 -48.03 -25.46 18.00
C PRO A 377 -48.08 -26.86 17.38
N GLU A 378 -47.98 -27.89 18.23
CA GLU A 378 -48.07 -29.28 17.79
C GLU A 378 -49.38 -29.54 17.02
N GLY A 379 -49.29 -30.27 15.92
CA GLY A 379 -50.41 -30.48 15.00
C GLY A 379 -50.67 -29.36 13.99
N PHE A 380 -49.81 -28.33 13.93
CA PHE A 380 -49.88 -27.27 12.93
C PHE A 380 -48.63 -27.22 12.02
N TYR A 381 -48.74 -26.62 10.83
CA TYR A 381 -47.66 -26.31 9.88
C TYR A 381 -47.71 -24.83 9.49
N ILE A 382 -46.59 -24.24 9.08
CA ILE A 382 -46.57 -22.84 8.65
C ILE A 382 -46.96 -22.70 7.16
N GLY A 383 -47.90 -21.81 6.85
CA GLY A 383 -48.26 -21.47 5.48
C GLY A 383 -47.34 -20.41 4.88
N LYS A 384 -47.51 -20.16 3.58
CA LYS A 384 -46.74 -19.14 2.83
C LYS A 384 -46.94 -17.71 3.34
N ASP A 385 -47.99 -17.47 4.12
CA ASP A 385 -48.30 -16.19 4.76
C ASP A 385 -47.75 -16.10 6.20
N GLY A 386 -47.00 -17.09 6.66
CA GLY A 386 -46.39 -17.12 7.99
C GLY A 386 -47.34 -17.55 9.11
N LYS A 387 -48.57 -17.96 8.78
CA LYS A 387 -49.56 -18.40 9.77
C LYS A 387 -49.53 -19.91 9.97
N CYS A 388 -49.98 -20.37 11.13
CA CYS A 388 -50.06 -21.78 11.47
C CYS A 388 -51.40 -22.38 11.03
N TYR A 389 -51.35 -23.48 10.28
CA TYR A 389 -52.49 -24.23 9.76
C TYR A 389 -52.49 -25.64 10.32
N LYS A 390 -53.67 -26.18 10.65
CA LYS A 390 -53.77 -27.53 11.22
C LYS A 390 -53.37 -28.58 10.18
N LYS A 391 -52.52 -29.53 10.57
CA LYS A 391 -52.21 -30.74 9.78
C LYS A 391 -53.48 -31.61 9.78
N PHE A 392 -53.97 -31.93 8.59
CA PHE A 392 -55.14 -32.79 8.40
C PHE A 392 -54.81 -34.26 8.64
#